data_AF-E9I6S3-F1
#
_entry.id   AF-E9I6S3-F1
#
_cell.length_a   1.000
_cell.length_b   1.000
_cell.length_c   1.000
_cell.angle_alpha   90.00
_cell.angle_beta   90.00
_cell.angle_gamma   90.00
#
_symmetry.space_group_name_H-M   'P 1'
#
loop_
_entity.id
_entity.type
_entity.pdbx_description
1 polymer ?
#
loop_
_entity_poly.entity_id
_entity_poly.type
_entity_poly.pdbx_seq_one_letter_code
_entity_poly.pdbx_strand_id
1 'polypeptide(L)'
;VRQGSPRFAKVRQGSPRFAKVRQGSPRFAKVRQGSPRFAKVRQGSPRFAKVRQGSPRFAKVRQGSPRFAKVRQGSPRFAKVRQGSPRFAKVRQGSPRFAKVRQGSPRFAKVRQGSPRFAKVRQGSPRFAKVRQGSPRFAKVRQGSPRFAKVRQGSPRFAKVRQGSPRFAKVRQGSPRFAKVRQGSPRFAKVRQGSPRFAKVRQGSPRFDKVRQGSPRFAKVRQGSPRFAKVRQGSPRFAKVRQGSPRFAKVRQGSPRFAKVRQGSPRFAKVRQGSPRFAKVRQGSPRFAKVRQGSPRFAKVRQGSPRFAKVRQGSPRFAKVRQGSPRFAKVRQGSPRFAKVRQGSPRFAKVRQGSPRFAKVRQGSPRFAKVRQGSPRFAK
;
A
#
# COMPACT_ATOMS: atom_id res chain seq x y z
N VAL A 1 -51.83 25.50 13.99
CA VAL A 1 -51.48 24.05 13.98
C VAL A 1 -50.33 23.78 13.00
N ARG A 2 -49.11 23.44 13.48
CA ARG A 2 -47.99 23.09 12.59
C ARG A 2 -48.31 21.77 11.87
N GLN A 3 -48.56 21.79 10.56
CA GLN A 3 -48.65 20.57 9.74
C GLN A 3 -47.32 19.79 9.84
N GLY A 4 -47.32 18.79 10.71
CA GLY A 4 -46.17 17.95 10.97
C GLY A 4 -45.78 17.16 9.72
N SER A 5 -44.48 17.16 9.40
CA SER A 5 -43.96 16.27 8.34
C SER A 5 -44.46 14.83 8.56
N PRO A 6 -44.97 14.12 7.54
CA PRO A 6 -45.61 12.83 7.71
C PRO A 6 -44.69 11.84 8.44
N ARG A 7 -45.20 11.10 9.42
CA ARG A 7 -44.41 10.09 10.18
C ARG A 7 -43.81 9.04 9.22
N PHE A 8 -44.55 8.63 8.20
CA PHE A 8 -44.12 7.63 7.21
C PHE A 8 -44.34 8.10 5.77
N ALA A 9 -43.35 7.92 4.91
CA ALA A 9 -43.48 8.12 3.47
C ALA A 9 -42.96 6.89 2.70
N LYS A 10 -43.87 6.17 2.06
CA LYS A 10 -43.58 4.97 1.26
C LYS A 10 -43.96 5.23 -0.19
N VAL A 11 -43.00 5.12 -1.10
CA VAL A 11 -43.23 5.26 -2.55
C VAL A 11 -42.78 3.98 -3.25
N ARG A 12 -43.68 3.38 -4.02
CA ARG A 12 -43.41 2.25 -4.92
C ARG A 12 -43.78 2.69 -6.34
N GLN A 13 -42.81 2.68 -7.24
CA GLN A 13 -43.05 2.93 -8.67
C GLN A 13 -42.58 1.71 -9.47
N GLY A 14 -43.34 1.36 -10.51
CA GLY A 14 -43.01 0.31 -11.48
C GLY A 14 -41.83 0.69 -12.39
N SER A 15 -41.99 0.54 -13.70
CA SER A 15 -40.94 0.81 -14.70
C SER A 15 -41.33 1.90 -15.71
N PRO A 16 -41.79 3.09 -15.27
CA PRO A 16 -42.13 4.17 -16.20
C PRO A 16 -40.90 4.63 -16.98
N ARG A 17 -41.07 5.28 -18.14
CA ARG A 17 -39.93 5.83 -18.91
C ARG A 17 -39.08 6.79 -18.04
N PHE A 18 -39.73 7.62 -17.24
CA PHE A 18 -39.11 8.55 -16.28
C PHE A 18 -39.69 8.36 -14.87
N ALA A 19 -38.82 8.22 -13.86
CA ALA A 19 -39.22 8.08 -12.47
C ALA A 19 -38.49 9.12 -11.61
N LYS A 20 -39.20 10.18 -11.19
CA LYS A 20 -38.69 11.24 -10.32
C LYS A 20 -39.41 11.19 -8.97
N VAL A 21 -38.66 11.02 -7.89
CA VAL A 21 -39.19 11.02 -6.52
C VAL A 21 -38.44 12.06 -5.70
N ARG A 22 -39.18 13.01 -5.12
CA ARG A 22 -38.69 13.97 -4.15
C ARG A 22 -39.46 13.76 -2.84
N GLN A 23 -38.76 13.50 -1.75
CA GLN A 23 -39.35 13.42 -0.42
C GLN A 23 -38.67 14.44 0.50
N GLY A 24 -39.47 15.04 1.39
CA GLY A 24 -39.03 15.91 2.48
C GLY A 24 -38.29 15.14 3.57
N SER A 25 -38.60 15.44 4.83
CA SER A 25 -37.94 14.84 6.01
C SER A 25 -38.91 14.08 6.92
N PRO A 26 -39.68 13.09 6.40
CA PRO A 26 -40.54 12.25 7.23
C PRO A 26 -39.71 11.45 8.25
N ARG A 27 -40.31 10.95 9.34
CA ARG A 27 -39.56 10.10 10.30
C ARG A 27 -39.00 8.85 9.61
N PHE A 28 -39.79 8.23 8.72
CA PHE A 28 -39.40 7.08 7.90
C PHE A 28 -39.65 7.33 6.40
N ALA A 29 -38.61 7.15 5.57
CA ALA A 29 -38.67 7.30 4.12
C ALA A 29 -38.25 6.00 3.41
N LYS A 30 -39.17 5.37 2.68
CA LYS A 30 -38.93 4.14 1.90
C LYS A 30 -39.30 4.36 0.43
N VAL A 31 -38.32 4.27 -0.46
CA VAL A 31 -38.53 4.37 -1.92
C VAL A 31 -38.11 3.08 -2.58
N ARG A 32 -39.02 2.46 -3.36
CA ARG A 32 -38.74 1.33 -4.24
C ARG A 32 -39.11 1.72 -5.68
N GLN A 33 -38.14 1.68 -6.58
CA GLN A 33 -38.38 1.86 -8.01
C GLN A 33 -37.98 0.59 -8.77
N GLY A 34 -38.74 0.25 -9.82
CA GLY A 34 -38.42 -0.78 -10.80
C GLY A 34 -37.23 -0.41 -11.67
N SER A 35 -37.36 -0.61 -12.99
CA SER A 35 -36.27 -0.37 -13.96
C SER A 35 -36.66 0.70 -15.01
N PRO A 36 -36.98 1.93 -14.60
CA PRO A 36 -37.30 3.01 -15.53
C PRO A 36 -36.10 3.37 -16.42
N ARG A 37 -36.29 4.02 -17.57
CA ARG A 37 -35.15 4.49 -18.39
C ARG A 37 -34.30 5.51 -17.61
N PHE A 38 -34.97 6.42 -16.89
CA PHE A 38 -34.34 7.42 -16.01
C PHE A 38 -34.92 7.38 -14.59
N ALA A 39 -34.07 7.20 -13.59
CA ALA A 39 -34.45 7.19 -12.17
C ALA A 39 -33.73 8.31 -11.38
N LYS A 40 -34.49 9.24 -10.81
CA LYS A 40 -33.99 10.33 -9.97
C LYS A 40 -34.70 10.31 -8.61
N VAL A 41 -33.96 10.03 -7.53
CA VAL A 41 -34.47 10.06 -6.16
C VAL A 41 -33.75 11.13 -5.35
N ARG A 42 -34.49 12.05 -4.77
CA ARG A 42 -34.00 13.05 -3.79
C ARG A 42 -34.77 12.88 -2.49
N GLN A 43 -34.07 12.57 -1.40
CA GLN A 43 -34.64 12.55 -0.06
C GLN A 43 -33.96 13.61 0.81
N GLY A 44 -34.74 14.27 1.68
CA GLY A 44 -34.28 15.16 2.74
C GLY A 44 -33.49 14.43 3.83
N SER A 45 -33.76 14.75 5.08
CA SER A 45 -33.03 14.20 6.24
C SER A 45 -33.98 13.43 7.18
N PRO A 46 -34.66 12.36 6.70
CA PRO A 46 -35.53 11.54 7.55
C PRO A 46 -34.73 10.83 8.65
N ARG A 47 -35.35 10.36 9.74
CA ARG A 47 -34.61 9.53 10.74
C ARG A 47 -34.13 8.22 10.10
N PHE A 48 -34.95 7.60 9.25
CA PHE A 48 -34.62 6.40 8.50
C PHE A 48 -34.86 6.56 6.99
N ALA A 49 -33.84 6.33 6.18
CA ALA A 49 -33.91 6.41 4.72
C ALA A 49 -33.54 5.08 4.05
N LYS A 50 -34.48 4.46 3.32
CA LYS A 50 -34.25 3.24 2.54
C LYS A 50 -34.62 3.47 1.07
N VAL A 51 -33.64 3.36 0.17
CA VAL A 51 -33.85 3.47 -1.28
C VAL A 51 -33.43 2.15 -1.94
N ARG A 52 -34.35 1.56 -2.72
CA ARG A 52 -34.08 0.42 -3.60
C ARG A 52 -34.45 0.81 -5.03
N GLN A 53 -33.50 0.75 -5.95
CA GLN A 53 -33.75 0.88 -7.39
C GLN A 53 -33.35 -0.41 -8.11
N GLY A 54 -34.12 -0.77 -9.14
CA GLY A 54 -33.78 -1.84 -10.09
C GLY A 54 -32.59 -1.48 -10.97
N SER A 55 -32.69 -1.72 -12.27
CA SER A 55 -31.59 -1.53 -13.23
C SER A 55 -31.95 -0.49 -14.31
N PRO A 56 -32.21 0.77 -13.94
CA PRO A 56 -32.54 1.81 -14.92
C PRO A 56 -31.35 2.13 -15.84
N ARG A 57 -31.55 2.75 -17.01
CA ARG A 57 -30.41 3.18 -17.86
C ARG A 57 -29.57 4.24 -17.12
N PHE A 58 -30.23 5.19 -16.45
CA PHE A 58 -29.61 6.22 -15.64
C PHE A 58 -30.18 6.25 -14.21
N ALA A 59 -29.33 6.16 -13.20
CA ALA A 59 -29.72 6.20 -11.78
C ALA A 59 -29.00 7.34 -11.03
N LYS A 60 -29.77 8.28 -10.48
CA LYS A 60 -29.27 9.36 -9.61
C LYS A 60 -30.00 9.34 -8.26
N VAL A 61 -29.25 9.09 -7.19
CA VAL A 61 -29.77 9.13 -5.81
C VAL A 61 -29.03 10.20 -5.02
N ARG A 62 -29.79 11.13 -4.43
CA ARG A 62 -29.30 12.13 -3.47
C ARG A 62 -30.08 11.97 -2.15
N GLN A 63 -29.36 11.71 -1.06
CA GLN A 63 -29.94 11.74 0.29
C GLN A 63 -29.24 12.83 1.11
N GLY A 64 -29.99 13.50 1.98
CA GLY A 64 -29.50 14.41 3.01
C GLY A 64 -28.69 13.67 4.08
N SER A 65 -28.92 14.01 5.35
CA SER A 65 -28.17 13.47 6.49
C SER A 65 -29.10 12.71 7.46
N PRO A 66 -29.75 11.62 7.02
CA PRO A 66 -30.63 10.84 7.89
C PRO A 66 -29.85 10.15 9.03
N ARG A 67 -30.49 9.72 10.12
CA ARG A 67 -29.78 8.94 11.16
C ARG A 67 -29.30 7.60 10.59
N PHE A 68 -30.13 6.95 9.77
CA PHE A 68 -29.82 5.69 9.07
C PHE A 68 -30.09 5.80 7.57
N ALA A 69 -29.08 5.52 6.74
CA ALA A 69 -29.18 5.52 5.28
C ALA A 69 -28.82 4.17 4.67
N LYS A 70 -29.76 3.56 3.93
CA LYS A 70 -29.55 2.33 3.14
C LYS A 70 -29.93 2.56 1.68
N VAL A 71 -28.96 2.47 0.79
CA VAL A 71 -29.17 2.56 -0.67
C VAL A 71 -28.75 1.25 -1.33
N ARG A 72 -29.67 0.64 -2.08
CA ARG A 72 -29.42 -0.50 -2.96
C ARG A 72 -29.79 -0.13 -4.40
N GLN A 73 -28.85 -0.23 -5.31
CA GLN A 73 -29.12 -0.12 -6.75
C GLN A 73 -28.74 -1.43 -7.45
N GLY A 74 -29.48 -1.80 -8.50
CA GLY A 74 -29.14 -2.87 -9.44
C GLY A 74 -27.92 -2.51 -10.30
N SER A 75 -28.00 -2.81 -11.59
CA SER A 75 -26.89 -2.64 -12.54
C SER A 75 -27.23 -1.63 -13.64
N PRO A 76 -27.46 -0.34 -13.32
CA PRO A 76 -27.79 0.66 -14.33
C PRO A 76 -26.61 0.94 -15.27
N ARG A 77 -26.82 1.52 -16.46
CA ARG A 77 -25.67 1.94 -17.32
C ARG A 77 -24.84 3.02 -16.62
N PHE A 78 -25.51 3.99 -15.97
CA PHE A 78 -24.88 5.05 -15.20
C PHE A 78 -25.46 5.14 -13.78
N ALA A 79 -24.61 5.07 -12.76
CA ALA A 79 -25.00 5.16 -11.35
C ALA A 79 -24.29 6.32 -10.63
N LYS A 80 -25.05 7.26 -10.08
CA LYS A 80 -24.56 8.36 -9.23
C LYS A 80 -25.27 8.36 -7.89
N VAL A 81 -24.54 8.12 -6.82
CA VAL A 81 -25.05 8.18 -5.44
C VAL A 81 -24.31 9.27 -4.66
N ARG A 82 -25.07 10.20 -4.09
CA ARG A 82 -24.59 11.21 -3.14
C ARG A 82 -25.35 11.07 -1.83
N GLN A 83 -24.64 10.86 -0.73
CA GLN A 83 -25.21 10.94 0.62
C GLN A 83 -24.49 12.03 1.42
N GLY A 84 -25.23 12.70 2.31
CA GLY A 84 -24.71 13.61 3.33
C GLY A 84 -23.91 12.86 4.40
N SER A 85 -24.10 13.24 5.67
CA SER A 85 -23.35 12.71 6.82
C SER A 85 -24.27 11.98 7.79
N PRO A 86 -24.89 10.85 7.40
CA PRO A 86 -25.76 10.09 8.29
C PRO A 86 -24.99 9.45 9.46
N ARG A 87 -25.64 9.05 10.55
CA ARG A 87 -24.94 8.27 11.61
C ARG A 87 -24.47 6.91 11.05
N PHE A 88 -25.32 6.25 10.28
CA PHE A 88 -25.04 4.98 9.61
C PHE A 88 -25.31 5.04 8.11
N ALA A 89 -24.32 4.71 7.28
CA ALA A 89 -24.45 4.67 5.82
C ALA A 89 -24.10 3.29 5.25
N LYS A 90 -25.04 2.68 4.52
CA LYS A 90 -24.83 1.44 3.75
C LYS A 90 -25.21 1.65 2.29
N VAL A 91 -24.24 1.54 1.38
CA VAL A 91 -24.47 1.62 -0.08
C VAL A 91 -24.05 0.30 -0.72
N ARG A 92 -24.97 -0.30 -1.48
CA ARG A 92 -24.73 -1.45 -2.36
C ARG A 92 -25.13 -1.08 -3.78
N GLN A 93 -24.20 -1.17 -4.73
CA GLN A 93 -24.52 -1.11 -6.16
C GLN A 93 -24.11 -2.44 -6.82
N GLY A 94 -24.83 -2.81 -7.88
CA GLY A 94 -24.49 -3.92 -8.77
C GLY A 94 -23.27 -3.60 -9.63
N SER A 95 -23.32 -3.93 -10.92
CA SER A 95 -22.21 -3.78 -11.86
C SER A 95 -22.56 -2.79 -12.98
N PRO A 96 -22.73 -1.49 -12.69
CA PRO A 96 -23.05 -0.51 -13.72
C PRO A 96 -21.89 -0.27 -14.69
N ARG A 97 -22.11 0.29 -15.88
CA ARG A 97 -20.98 0.68 -16.76
C ARG A 97 -20.13 1.78 -16.10
N PHE A 98 -20.79 2.75 -15.48
CA PHE A 98 -20.17 3.85 -14.72
C PHE A 98 -20.76 3.99 -13.31
N ALA A 99 -19.91 3.92 -12.28
CA ALA A 99 -20.29 4.11 -10.88
C ALA A 99 -19.57 5.31 -10.24
N LYS A 100 -20.33 6.26 -9.69
CA LYS A 100 -19.82 7.36 -8.87
C LYS A 100 -20.54 7.40 -7.52
N VAL A 101 -19.80 7.15 -6.45
CA VAL A 101 -20.31 7.25 -5.07
C VAL A 101 -19.57 8.35 -4.31
N ARG A 102 -20.33 9.31 -3.76
CA ARG A 102 -19.84 10.32 -2.82
C ARG A 102 -20.61 10.20 -1.51
N GLN A 103 -19.89 10.07 -0.40
CA GLN A 103 -20.46 10.17 0.95
C GLN A 103 -19.73 11.26 1.74
N GLY A 104 -20.47 11.91 2.64
CA GLY A 104 -19.93 12.80 3.67
C GLY A 104 -19.13 12.04 4.73
N SER A 105 -19.28 12.44 5.98
CA SER A 105 -18.52 11.91 7.12
C SER A 105 -19.43 11.19 8.14
N PRO A 106 -20.04 10.05 7.77
CA PRO A 106 -20.92 9.32 8.68
C PRO A 106 -20.15 8.70 9.86
N ARG A 107 -20.78 8.35 10.98
CA ARG A 107 -20.08 7.60 12.05
C ARG A 107 -19.65 6.22 11.54
N PHE A 108 -20.52 5.54 10.79
CA PHE A 108 -20.25 4.24 10.16
C PHE A 108 -20.55 4.26 8.66
N ALA A 109 -19.58 3.88 7.82
CA ALA A 109 -19.71 3.84 6.37
C ALA A 109 -19.36 2.47 5.79
N LYS A 110 -20.31 1.84 5.08
CA LYS A 110 -20.10 0.58 4.34
C LYS A 110 -20.50 0.74 2.88
N VAL A 111 -19.53 0.63 1.97
CA VAL A 111 -19.75 0.69 0.52
C VAL A 111 -19.34 -0.63 -0.12
N ARG A 112 -20.28 -1.26 -0.84
CA ARG A 112 -20.05 -2.45 -1.68
C ARG A 112 -20.43 -2.13 -3.11
N GLN A 113 -19.49 -2.32 -4.03
CA GLN A 113 -19.69 -2.20 -5.47
C GLN A 113 -19.40 -3.55 -6.13
N GLY A 114 -20.13 -3.87 -7.20
CA GLY A 114 -19.80 -4.97 -8.12
C GLY A 114 -18.56 -4.65 -8.96
N SER A 115 -18.61 -5.02 -10.24
CA SER A 115 -17.49 -4.88 -11.18
C SER A 115 -17.84 -3.93 -12.33
N PRO A 116 -18.00 -2.62 -12.07
CA PRO A 116 -18.33 -1.66 -13.13
C PRO A 116 -17.16 -1.45 -14.11
N ARG A 117 -17.39 -0.93 -15.32
CA ARG A 117 -16.26 -0.56 -16.21
C ARG A 117 -15.42 0.56 -15.58
N PHE A 118 -16.08 1.56 -14.99
CA PHE A 118 -15.46 2.68 -14.28
C PHE A 118 -16.04 2.86 -12.88
N ALA A 119 -15.19 2.84 -11.84
CA ALA A 119 -15.58 3.05 -10.45
C ALA A 119 -14.86 4.25 -9.81
N LYS A 120 -15.62 5.22 -9.29
CA LYS A 120 -15.11 6.34 -8.49
C LYS A 120 -15.82 6.39 -7.13
N VAL A 121 -15.08 6.17 -6.04
CA VAL A 121 -15.60 6.28 -4.68
C VAL A 121 -14.85 7.39 -3.93
N ARG A 122 -15.59 8.35 -3.38
CA ARG A 122 -15.10 9.36 -2.45
C ARG A 122 -15.89 9.27 -1.13
N GLN A 123 -15.19 9.07 -0.03
CA GLN A 123 -15.78 9.23 1.32
C GLN A 123 -15.02 10.32 2.08
N GLY A 124 -15.73 11.00 2.97
CA GLY A 124 -15.17 11.93 3.96
C GLY A 124 -14.36 11.21 5.03
N SER A 125 -14.48 11.65 6.29
CA SER A 125 -13.71 11.14 7.43
C SER A 125 -14.63 10.46 8.46
N PRO A 126 -15.24 9.30 8.12
CA PRO A 126 -16.11 8.59 9.06
C PRO A 126 -15.32 8.00 10.25
N ARG A 127 -15.96 7.68 11.38
CA ARG A 127 -15.26 6.95 12.46
C ARG A 127 -14.82 5.55 11.99
N PHE A 128 -15.71 4.86 11.25
CA PHE A 128 -15.44 3.54 10.65
C PHE A 128 -15.77 3.52 9.15
N ALA A 129 -14.78 3.21 8.30
CA ALA A 129 -14.95 3.06 6.85
C ALA A 129 -14.63 1.63 6.37
N LYS A 130 -15.57 1.00 5.66
CA LYS A 130 -15.37 -0.27 4.95
C LYS A 130 -15.78 -0.13 3.48
N VAL A 131 -14.80 -0.24 2.57
CA VAL A 131 -15.03 -0.23 1.12
C VAL A 131 -14.64 -1.57 0.50
N ARG A 132 -15.57 -2.20 -0.21
CA ARG A 132 -15.34 -3.40 -1.04
C ARG A 132 -15.72 -3.08 -2.50
N GLN A 133 -14.76 -3.24 -3.40
CA GLN A 133 -14.96 -3.15 -4.85
C GLN A 133 -14.68 -4.51 -5.48
N GLY A 134 -15.43 -4.87 -6.52
CA GLY A 134 -15.10 -5.98 -7.42
C GLY A 134 -13.87 -5.68 -8.29
N SER A 135 -13.90 -6.12 -9.54
CA SER A 135 -12.78 -6.01 -10.49
C SER A 135 -13.14 -5.08 -11.66
N PRO A 136 -13.28 -3.76 -11.45
CA PRO A 136 -13.61 -2.84 -12.53
C PRO A 136 -12.44 -2.63 -13.52
N ARG A 137 -12.67 -2.14 -14.75
CA ARG A 137 -11.54 -1.79 -15.64
C ARG A 137 -10.70 -0.66 -15.04
N PHE A 138 -11.37 0.36 -14.48
CA PHE A 138 -10.74 1.49 -13.80
C PHE A 138 -11.33 1.71 -12.40
N ALA A 139 -10.48 1.73 -11.37
CA ALA A 139 -10.88 1.98 -9.98
C ALA A 139 -10.15 3.18 -9.37
N LYS A 140 -10.91 4.18 -8.87
CA LYS A 140 -10.39 5.30 -8.08
C LYS A 140 -11.10 5.38 -6.73
N VAL A 141 -10.37 5.17 -5.64
CA VAL A 141 -10.88 5.30 -4.27
C VAL A 141 -10.13 6.42 -3.54
N ARG A 142 -10.87 7.41 -3.04
CA ARG A 142 -10.38 8.46 -2.15
C ARG A 142 -11.12 8.38 -0.81
N GLN A 143 -10.37 8.27 0.27
CA GLN A 143 -10.87 8.28 1.64
C GLN A 143 -10.21 9.45 2.39
N GLY A 144 -10.97 10.09 3.28
CA GLY A 144 -10.44 11.05 4.27
C GLY A 144 -9.60 10.35 5.33
N SER A 145 -9.69 10.84 6.57
CA SER A 145 -8.92 10.36 7.73
C SER A 145 -9.84 9.71 8.77
N PRO A 146 -10.43 8.52 8.49
CA PRO A 146 -11.30 7.85 9.44
C PRO A 146 -10.52 7.28 10.64
N ARG A 147 -11.16 7.00 11.80
CA ARG A 147 -10.44 6.30 12.89
C ARG A 147 -10.03 4.88 12.45
N PHE A 148 -10.91 4.17 11.76
CA PHE A 148 -10.65 2.84 11.20
C PHE A 148 -11.00 2.78 9.70
N ALA A 149 -10.04 2.36 8.87
CA ALA A 149 -10.21 2.24 7.42
C ALA A 149 -9.88 0.83 6.92
N LYS A 150 -10.84 0.17 6.24
CA LYS A 150 -10.64 -1.10 5.54
C LYS A 150 -11.05 -0.97 4.07
N VAL A 151 -10.08 -1.11 3.16
CA VAL A 151 -10.30 -1.10 1.71
C VAL A 151 -9.91 -2.44 1.10
N ARG A 152 -10.85 -3.09 0.42
CA ARG A 152 -10.62 -4.30 -0.39
C ARG A 152 -11.01 -4.01 -1.83
N GLN A 153 -10.08 -4.18 -2.75
CA GLN A 153 -10.35 -4.16 -4.19
C GLN A 153 -9.98 -5.52 -4.81
N GLY A 154 -10.73 -5.92 -5.84
CA GLY A 154 -10.39 -7.06 -6.71
C GLY A 154 -9.18 -6.77 -7.58
N SER A 155 -9.21 -7.23 -8.82
CA SER A 155 -8.11 -7.14 -9.78
C SER A 155 -8.49 -6.23 -10.97
N PRO A 156 -8.60 -4.90 -10.78
CA PRO A 156 -8.93 -4.00 -11.88
C PRO A 156 -7.78 -3.84 -12.88
N ARG A 157 -8.01 -3.37 -14.12
CA ARG A 157 -6.87 -3.07 -15.03
C ARG A 157 -6.03 -1.91 -14.47
N PHE A 158 -6.68 -0.87 -13.96
CA PHE A 158 -6.05 0.28 -13.32
C PHE A 158 -6.63 0.55 -11.92
N ALA A 159 -5.77 0.60 -10.89
CA ALA A 159 -6.17 0.84 -9.51
C ALA A 159 -5.44 2.06 -8.91
N LYS A 160 -6.20 3.07 -8.44
CA LYS A 160 -5.68 4.22 -7.68
C LYS A 160 -6.39 4.33 -6.33
N VAL A 161 -5.65 4.15 -5.24
CA VAL A 161 -6.15 4.31 -3.86
C VAL A 161 -5.38 5.44 -3.17
N ARG A 162 -6.12 6.44 -2.67
CA ARG A 162 -5.61 7.51 -1.80
C ARG A 162 -6.38 7.48 -0.48
N GLN A 163 -5.69 7.30 0.63
CA GLN A 163 -6.27 7.50 1.97
C GLN A 163 -5.52 8.61 2.71
N GLY A 164 -6.22 9.29 3.62
CA GLY A 164 -5.64 10.24 4.57
C GLY A 164 -4.81 9.54 5.65
N SER A 165 -4.90 10.04 6.87
CA SER A 165 -4.12 9.57 8.03
C SER A 165 -5.04 8.95 9.09
N PRO A 166 -5.63 7.76 8.85
CA PRO A 166 -6.49 7.11 9.85
C PRO A 166 -5.70 6.57 11.05
N ARG A 167 -6.33 6.31 12.20
CA ARG A 167 -5.61 5.63 13.31
C ARG A 167 -5.21 4.20 12.90
N PHE A 168 -6.09 3.48 12.20
CA PHE A 168 -5.84 2.15 11.67
C PHE A 168 -6.20 2.05 10.17
N ALA A 169 -5.23 1.69 9.32
CA ALA A 169 -5.42 1.48 7.89
C ALA A 169 -5.12 0.03 7.46
N LYS A 170 -6.08 -0.62 6.80
CA LYS A 170 -5.90 -1.92 6.13
C LYS A 170 -6.31 -1.83 4.66
N VAL A 171 -5.35 -1.99 3.75
CA VAL A 171 -5.58 -2.03 2.30
C VAL A 171 -5.20 -3.40 1.74
N ARG A 172 -6.14 -4.04 1.06
CA ARG A 172 -5.92 -5.27 0.26
C ARG A 172 -6.32 -5.00 -1.19
N GLN A 173 -5.38 -5.15 -2.11
CA GLN A 173 -5.64 -5.17 -3.55
C GLN A 173 -5.28 -6.53 -4.14
N GLY A 174 -6.03 -6.95 -5.17
CA GLY A 174 -5.69 -8.09 -6.02
C GLY A 174 -4.47 -7.82 -6.89
N SER A 175 -4.49 -8.33 -8.11
CA SER A 175 -3.39 -8.26 -9.08
C SER A 175 -3.77 -7.40 -10.30
N PRO A 176 -3.90 -6.06 -10.16
CA PRO A 176 -4.23 -5.19 -11.29
C PRO A 176 -3.08 -5.06 -12.30
N ARG A 177 -3.31 -4.62 -13.54
CA ARG A 177 -2.17 -4.33 -14.46
C ARG A 177 -1.32 -3.16 -13.92
N PHE A 178 -1.99 -2.11 -13.42
CA PHE A 178 -1.34 -0.94 -12.80
C PHE A 178 -1.93 -0.65 -11.42
N ALA A 179 -1.09 -0.60 -10.39
CA ALA A 179 -1.47 -0.26 -9.02
C ALA A 179 -0.73 0.97 -8.48
N LYS A 180 -1.48 1.98 -8.03
CA LYS A 180 -0.95 3.14 -7.29
C LYS A 180 -1.65 3.30 -5.94
N VAL A 181 -0.92 3.13 -4.85
CA VAL A 181 -1.41 3.32 -3.47
C VAL A 181 -0.65 4.47 -2.81
N ARG A 182 -1.39 5.47 -2.33
CA ARG A 182 -0.88 6.57 -1.48
C ARG A 182 -1.63 6.56 -0.16
N GLN A 183 -0.89 6.46 0.94
CA GLN A 183 -1.42 6.59 2.30
C GLN A 183 -0.75 7.78 2.98
N GLY A 184 -1.47 8.43 3.90
CA GLY A 184 -0.90 9.41 4.83
C GLY A 184 -0.05 8.74 5.90
N SER A 185 -0.13 9.26 7.12
CA SER A 185 0.66 8.80 8.28
C SER A 185 -0.26 8.22 9.36
N PRO A 186 -0.85 7.02 9.16
CA PRO A 186 -1.70 6.39 10.16
C PRO A 186 -0.91 5.90 11.38
N ARG A 187 -1.53 5.67 12.54
CA ARG A 187 -0.79 5.03 13.67
C ARG A 187 -0.38 3.60 13.31
N PHE A 188 -1.28 2.85 12.66
CA PHE A 188 -1.03 1.49 12.17
C PHE A 188 -1.40 1.35 10.68
N ALA A 189 -0.46 0.94 9.84
CA ALA A 189 -0.66 0.66 8.41
C ALA A 189 -0.39 -0.81 8.07
N LYS A 190 -1.33 -1.44 7.35
CA LYS A 190 -1.14 -2.75 6.71
C LYS A 190 -1.58 -2.69 5.25
N VAL A 191 -0.62 -2.85 4.34
CA VAL A 191 -0.86 -2.90 2.89
C VAL A 191 -0.48 -4.27 2.34
N ARG A 192 -1.43 -4.96 1.69
CA ARG A 192 -1.21 -6.18 0.93
C ARG A 192 -1.60 -5.95 -0.53
N GLN A 193 -0.67 -6.13 -1.44
CA GLN A 193 -0.93 -6.14 -2.89
C GLN A 193 -0.58 -7.52 -3.46
N GLY A 194 -1.33 -7.94 -4.48
CA GLY A 194 -1.00 -9.11 -5.30
C GLY A 194 0.22 -8.87 -6.19
N SER A 195 0.20 -9.42 -7.40
CA SER A 195 1.30 -9.37 -8.37
C SER A 195 0.91 -8.55 -9.60
N PRO A 196 0.78 -7.21 -9.50
CA PRO A 196 0.45 -6.38 -10.65
C PRO A 196 1.60 -6.28 -11.66
N ARG A 197 1.38 -5.90 -12.92
CA ARG A 197 2.52 -5.63 -13.84
C ARG A 197 3.36 -4.45 -13.34
N PHE A 198 2.69 -3.38 -12.87
CA PHE A 198 3.33 -2.20 -12.28
C PHE A 198 2.76 -1.87 -10.91
N ALA A 199 3.61 -1.78 -9.88
CA ALA A 199 3.22 -1.41 -8.51
C ALA A 199 3.97 -0.16 -8.02
N LYS A 200 3.23 0.87 -7.58
CA LYS A 200 3.77 2.04 -6.88
C LYS A 200 3.06 2.23 -5.53
N VAL A 201 3.81 2.11 -4.44
CA VAL A 201 3.32 2.34 -3.07
C VAL A 201 4.09 3.50 -2.43
N ARG A 202 3.36 4.52 -1.95
CA ARG A 202 3.89 5.63 -1.14
C ARG A 202 3.16 5.65 0.20
N GLN A 203 3.90 5.46 1.28
CA GLN A 203 3.42 5.61 2.65
C GLN A 203 4.06 6.85 3.28
N GLY A 204 3.33 7.53 4.18
CA GLY A 204 3.89 8.56 5.06
C GLY A 204 4.76 7.94 6.15
N SER A 205 4.68 8.49 7.36
CA SER A 205 5.46 8.06 8.53
C SER A 205 4.54 7.52 9.63
N PRO A 206 3.95 6.32 9.45
CA PRO A 206 3.10 5.72 10.49
C PRO A 206 3.90 5.25 11.71
N ARG A 207 3.28 5.03 12.88
CA ARG A 207 4.03 4.43 14.02
C ARG A 207 4.45 2.99 13.70
N PHE A 208 3.54 2.22 13.08
CA PHE A 208 3.78 0.85 12.62
C PHE A 208 3.38 0.67 11.15
N ASP A 209 4.32 0.25 10.30
CA ASP A 209 4.07 -0.03 8.87
C ASP A 209 4.39 -1.48 8.49
N LYS A 210 3.43 -2.15 7.85
CA LYS A 210 3.61 -3.48 7.25
C LYS A 210 3.16 -3.48 5.80
N VAL A 211 4.11 -3.59 4.88
CA VAL A 211 3.86 -3.71 3.43
C VAL A 211 4.24 -5.10 2.94
N ARG A 212 3.29 -5.80 2.31
CA ARG A 212 3.52 -7.07 1.59
C ARG A 212 3.10 -6.90 0.13
N GLN A 213 4.03 -7.08 -0.79
CA GLN A 213 3.77 -7.15 -2.23
C GLN A 213 4.09 -8.54 -2.75
N GLY A 214 3.36 -8.98 -3.77
CA GLY A 214 3.68 -10.18 -4.56
C GLY A 214 4.91 -9.97 -5.45
N SER A 215 4.88 -10.55 -6.65
CA SER A 215 5.97 -10.53 -7.62
C SER A 215 5.57 -9.73 -8.88
N PRO A 216 5.45 -8.39 -8.81
CA PRO A 216 5.12 -7.57 -9.97
C PRO A 216 6.28 -7.50 -10.98
N ARG A 217 6.04 -7.15 -12.26
CA ARG A 217 7.18 -6.91 -13.18
C ARG A 217 8.02 -5.71 -12.72
N PHE A 218 7.37 -4.64 -12.28
CA PHE A 218 8.01 -3.44 -11.72
C PHE A 218 7.43 -3.07 -10.36
N ALA A 219 8.29 -2.98 -9.33
CA ALA A 219 7.91 -2.56 -7.97
C ALA A 219 8.67 -1.30 -7.53
N LYS A 220 7.92 -0.27 -7.12
CA LYS A 220 8.46 0.93 -6.45
C LYS A 220 7.76 1.15 -5.11
N VAL A 221 8.51 1.04 -4.01
CA VAL A 221 8.03 1.31 -2.65
C VAL A 221 8.81 2.49 -2.06
N ARG A 222 8.08 3.52 -1.61
CA ARG A 222 8.62 4.63 -0.82
C ARG A 222 7.88 4.71 0.51
N GLN A 223 8.62 4.62 1.61
CA GLN A 223 8.11 4.84 2.96
C GLN A 223 8.82 6.04 3.59
N GLY A 224 8.12 6.77 4.45
CA GLY A 224 8.71 7.79 5.32
C GLY A 224 9.55 7.16 6.43
N SER A 225 9.50 7.76 7.62
CA SER A 225 10.28 7.36 8.80
C SER A 225 9.36 6.84 9.91
N PRO A 226 8.75 5.65 9.78
CA PRO A 226 7.91 5.09 10.83
C PRO A 226 8.72 4.63 12.05
N ARG A 227 8.12 4.44 13.23
CA ARG A 227 8.87 3.84 14.37
C ARG A 227 9.26 2.39 14.05
N PHE A 228 8.36 1.62 13.45
CA PHE A 228 8.59 0.25 13.01
C PHE A 228 8.19 0.06 11.54
N ALA A 229 9.14 -0.36 10.68
CA ALA A 229 8.90 -0.68 9.28
C ALA A 229 9.18 -2.14 8.95
N LYS A 230 8.20 -2.85 8.38
CA LYS A 230 8.36 -4.18 7.80
C LYS A 230 7.92 -4.21 6.34
N VAL A 231 8.87 -4.44 5.42
CA VAL A 231 8.60 -4.59 3.98
C VAL A 231 8.96 -6.00 3.53
N ARG A 232 8.00 -6.70 2.92
CA ARG A 232 8.22 -7.98 2.22
C ARG A 232 7.79 -7.83 0.76
N GLN A 233 8.72 -8.04 -0.16
CA GLN A 233 8.46 -8.14 -1.59
C GLN A 233 8.78 -9.55 -2.08
N GLY A 234 8.02 -10.04 -3.07
CA GLY A 234 8.34 -11.27 -3.80
C GLY A 234 9.57 -11.07 -4.70
N SER A 235 9.53 -11.68 -5.88
CA SER A 235 10.63 -11.67 -6.88
C SER A 235 10.21 -10.89 -8.13
N PRO A 236 10.11 -9.55 -8.08
CA PRO A 236 9.78 -8.75 -9.26
C PRO A 236 10.93 -8.71 -10.28
N ARG A 237 10.70 -8.39 -11.56
CA ARG A 237 11.83 -8.19 -12.50
C ARG A 237 12.69 -6.99 -12.08
N PHE A 238 12.04 -5.90 -11.68
CA PHE A 238 12.69 -4.68 -11.17
C PHE A 238 12.11 -4.27 -9.80
N ALA A 239 12.98 -4.14 -8.78
CA ALA A 239 12.61 -3.70 -7.44
C ALA A 239 13.35 -2.43 -7.02
N LYS A 240 12.61 -1.39 -6.64
CA LYS A 240 13.15 -0.18 -6.00
C LYS A 240 12.45 0.08 -4.65
N VAL A 241 13.20 -0.02 -3.56
CA VAL A 241 12.73 0.29 -2.20
C VAL A 241 13.50 1.47 -1.65
N ARG A 242 12.78 2.51 -1.23
CA ARG A 242 13.33 3.64 -0.47
C ARG A 242 12.60 3.75 0.86
N GLN A 243 13.33 3.68 1.96
CA GLN A 243 12.83 3.94 3.31
C GLN A 243 13.56 5.14 3.91
N GLY A 244 12.87 5.91 4.75
CA GLY A 244 13.48 6.94 5.58
C GLY A 244 14.32 6.34 6.71
N SER A 245 14.30 6.97 7.88
CA SER A 245 15.08 6.60 9.06
C SER A 245 14.16 6.11 10.19
N PRO A 246 13.56 4.90 10.08
CA PRO A 246 12.72 4.36 11.15
C PRO A 246 13.53 3.93 12.38
N ARG A 247 12.95 3.79 13.57
CA ARG A 247 13.71 3.22 14.71
C ARG A 247 14.09 1.75 14.44
N PHE A 248 13.18 0.98 13.86
CA PHE A 248 13.40 -0.41 13.45
C PHE A 248 12.98 -0.64 11.98
N ALA A 249 13.92 -1.10 11.15
CA ALA A 249 13.68 -1.44 9.74
C ALA A 249 13.95 -2.92 9.46
N LYS A 250 12.95 -3.63 8.90
CA LYS A 250 13.11 -4.99 8.34
C LYS A 250 12.65 -5.02 6.89
N VAL A 251 13.58 -5.27 5.97
CA VAL A 251 13.31 -5.44 4.53
C VAL A 251 13.67 -6.86 4.11
N ARG A 252 12.71 -7.57 3.52
CA ARG A 252 12.92 -8.85 2.85
C ARG A 252 12.49 -8.73 1.38
N GLN A 253 13.40 -9.00 0.47
CA GLN A 253 13.11 -9.15 -0.97
C GLN A 253 13.43 -10.57 -1.40
N GLY A 254 12.68 -11.09 -2.38
CA GLY A 254 13.01 -12.33 -3.09
C GLY A 254 14.24 -12.16 -3.99
N SER A 255 14.21 -12.81 -5.15
CA SER A 255 15.30 -12.81 -6.14
C SER A 255 14.88 -12.06 -7.41
N PRO A 256 14.79 -10.72 -7.38
CA PRO A 256 14.46 -9.94 -8.58
C PRO A 256 15.61 -9.92 -9.59
N ARG A 257 15.39 -9.64 -10.88
CA ARG A 257 16.52 -9.46 -11.82
C ARG A 257 17.36 -8.24 -11.43
N PHE A 258 16.71 -7.14 -11.05
CA PHE A 258 17.36 -5.92 -10.56
C PHE A 258 16.79 -5.47 -9.22
N ALA A 259 17.64 -5.34 -8.19
CA ALA A 259 17.27 -4.84 -6.87
C ALA A 259 18.02 -3.56 -6.50
N LYS A 260 17.29 -2.50 -6.15
CA LYS A 260 17.84 -1.29 -5.52
C LYS A 260 17.13 -1.01 -4.19
N VAL A 261 17.89 -1.07 -3.10
CA VAL A 261 17.42 -0.73 -1.74
C VAL A 261 18.19 0.46 -1.22
N ARG A 262 17.48 1.52 -0.81
CA ARG A 262 18.03 2.65 -0.07
C ARG A 262 17.30 2.79 1.27
N GLN A 263 18.04 2.73 2.36
CA GLN A 263 17.55 3.03 3.70
C GLN A 263 18.29 4.26 4.24
N GLY A 264 17.61 5.05 5.08
CA GLY A 264 18.24 6.10 5.88
C GLY A 264 19.10 5.52 7.01
N SER A 265 19.10 6.18 8.16
CA SER A 265 19.90 5.82 9.34
C SER A 265 18.97 5.35 10.48
N PRO A 266 18.38 4.15 10.40
CA PRO A 266 17.54 3.63 11.49
C PRO A 266 18.37 3.22 12.71
N ARG A 267 17.79 3.11 13.92
CA ARG A 267 18.56 2.55 15.07
C ARG A 267 18.92 1.08 14.82
N PHE A 268 17.98 0.30 14.27
CA PHE A 268 18.18 -1.10 13.88
C PHE A 268 17.77 -1.34 12.42
N ALA A 269 18.69 -1.83 11.60
CA ALA A 269 18.44 -2.22 10.20
C ALA A 269 18.69 -3.71 9.96
N LYS A 270 17.69 -4.42 9.42
CA LYS A 270 17.84 -5.78 8.88
C LYS A 270 17.38 -5.84 7.43
N VAL A 271 18.30 -6.10 6.51
CA VAL A 271 18.02 -6.30 5.09
C VAL A 271 18.37 -7.73 4.70
N ARG A 272 17.40 -8.44 4.11
CA ARG A 272 17.61 -9.75 3.47
C ARG A 272 17.17 -9.67 2.01
N GLN A 273 18.08 -9.99 1.10
CA GLN A 273 17.79 -10.16 -0.33
C GLN A 273 18.08 -11.60 -0.73
N GLY A 274 17.33 -12.13 -1.71
CA GLY A 274 17.65 -13.39 -2.37
C GLY A 274 18.89 -13.24 -3.27
N SER A 275 18.87 -13.92 -4.42
CA SER A 275 19.96 -13.94 -5.39
C SER A 275 19.55 -13.20 -6.67
N PRO A 276 19.49 -11.86 -6.68
CA PRO A 276 19.17 -11.10 -7.89
C PRO A 276 20.32 -11.10 -8.90
N ARG A 277 20.08 -10.84 -10.19
CA ARG A 277 21.21 -10.68 -11.15
C ARG A 277 22.05 -9.45 -10.79
N PHE A 278 21.39 -8.35 -10.42
CA PHE A 278 22.03 -7.11 -9.96
C PHE A 278 21.46 -6.64 -8.62
N ALA A 279 22.30 -6.49 -7.60
CA ALA A 279 21.94 -5.96 -6.29
C ALA A 279 22.69 -4.66 -5.95
N LYS A 280 21.96 -3.59 -5.63
CA LYS A 280 22.51 -2.36 -5.04
C LYS A 280 21.81 -2.06 -3.71
N VAL A 281 22.57 -2.10 -2.62
CA VAL A 281 22.10 -1.75 -1.27
C VAL A 281 22.88 -0.54 -0.77
N ARG A 282 22.17 0.53 -0.39
CA ARG A 282 22.73 1.68 0.32
C ARG A 282 22.00 1.83 1.66
N GLN A 283 22.75 1.82 2.75
CA GLN A 283 22.27 2.16 4.08
C GLN A 283 23.01 3.39 4.59
N GLY A 284 22.35 4.21 5.41
CA GLY A 284 23.00 5.28 6.17
C GLY A 284 23.87 4.72 7.30
N SER A 285 23.91 5.41 8.42
CA SER A 285 24.69 5.06 9.61
C SER A 285 23.78 4.59 10.74
N PRO A 286 23.20 3.38 10.69
CA PRO A 286 22.37 2.87 11.77
C PRO A 286 23.20 2.47 13.00
N ARG A 287 22.64 2.42 14.22
CA ARG A 287 23.40 1.88 15.37
C ARG A 287 23.74 0.40 15.17
N PHE A 288 22.79 -0.38 14.64
CA PHE A 288 22.98 -1.79 14.31
C PHE A 288 22.55 -2.08 12.85
N ALA A 289 23.46 -2.60 12.03
CA ALA A 289 23.20 -3.01 10.66
C ALA A 289 23.43 -4.52 10.46
N LYS A 290 22.42 -5.23 9.93
CA LYS A 290 22.55 -6.60 9.43
C LYS A 290 22.08 -6.68 7.98
N VAL A 291 23.00 -6.98 7.07
CA VAL A 291 22.72 -7.20 5.65
C VAL A 291 23.05 -8.63 5.27
N ARG A 292 22.08 -9.35 4.72
CA ARG A 292 22.28 -10.67 4.10
C ARG A 292 21.84 -10.62 2.65
N GLN A 293 22.75 -10.95 1.73
CA GLN A 293 22.47 -11.15 0.32
C GLN A 293 22.75 -12.61 -0.05
N GLY A 294 22.00 -13.16 -1.00
CA GLY A 294 22.33 -14.43 -1.64
C GLY A 294 23.56 -14.31 -2.53
N SER A 295 23.56 -15.02 -3.65
CA SER A 295 24.66 -15.05 -4.64
C SER A 295 24.23 -14.34 -5.93
N PRO A 296 24.20 -12.98 -5.95
CA PRO A 296 23.89 -12.25 -7.17
C PRO A 296 25.04 -12.25 -8.19
N ARG A 297 24.79 -12.06 -9.48
CA ARG A 297 25.92 -11.90 -10.44
C ARG A 297 26.75 -10.65 -10.13
N PHE A 298 26.08 -9.55 -9.78
CA PHE A 298 26.72 -8.30 -9.37
C PHE A 298 26.14 -7.79 -8.04
N ALA A 299 27.00 -7.60 -7.04
CA ALA A 299 26.64 -7.03 -5.73
C ALA A 299 27.37 -5.72 -5.45
N LYS A 300 26.64 -4.66 -5.14
CA LYS A 300 27.18 -3.41 -4.58
C LYS A 300 26.50 -3.08 -3.26
N VAL A 301 27.26 -3.12 -2.17
CA VAL A 301 26.80 -2.74 -0.83
C VAL A 301 27.58 -1.52 -0.36
N ARG A 302 26.86 -0.45 0.01
CA ARG A 302 27.42 0.72 0.70
C ARG A 302 26.71 0.91 2.03
N GLN A 303 27.47 0.90 3.11
CA GLN A 303 27.00 1.27 4.45
C GLN A 303 27.75 2.52 4.91
N GLY A 304 27.10 3.36 5.73
CA GLY A 304 27.76 4.43 6.46
C GLY A 304 28.64 3.88 7.59
N SER A 305 28.70 4.60 8.71
CA SER A 305 29.50 4.25 9.89
C SER A 305 28.58 3.79 11.03
N PRO A 306 28.04 2.56 11.01
CA PRO A 306 27.21 2.06 12.10
C PRO A 306 28.04 1.68 13.32
N ARG A 307 27.49 1.68 14.54
CA ARG A 307 28.24 1.17 15.72
C ARG A 307 28.56 -0.32 15.56
N PHE A 308 27.60 -1.10 15.05
CA PHE A 308 27.76 -2.53 14.74
C PHE A 308 27.32 -2.85 13.31
N ALA A 309 28.22 -3.39 12.50
CA ALA A 309 27.95 -3.85 11.13
C ALA A 309 28.15 -5.36 10.98
N LYS A 310 27.13 -6.06 10.48
CA LYS A 310 27.25 -7.45 10.00
C LYS A 310 26.78 -7.57 8.55
N VAL A 311 27.70 -7.88 7.65
CA VAL A 311 27.42 -8.12 6.23
C VAL A 311 27.74 -9.57 5.89
N ARG A 312 26.75 -10.28 5.34
CA ARG A 312 26.94 -11.62 4.76
C ARG A 312 26.51 -11.59 3.30
N GLN A 313 27.42 -11.92 2.40
CA GLN A 313 27.14 -12.16 0.98
C GLN A 313 27.40 -13.62 0.66
N GLY A 314 26.67 -14.18 -0.31
CA GLY A 314 27.00 -15.47 -0.92
C GLY A 314 28.24 -15.35 -1.80
N SER A 315 28.26 -16.11 -2.90
CA SER A 315 29.36 -16.13 -3.88
C SER A 315 28.94 -15.41 -5.16
N PRO A 316 28.95 -14.06 -5.20
CA PRO A 316 28.63 -13.32 -6.43
C PRO A 316 29.78 -13.34 -7.42
N ARG A 317 29.52 -13.22 -8.73
CA ARG A 317 30.63 -13.09 -9.71
C ARG A 317 31.46 -11.82 -9.47
N PHE A 318 30.78 -10.72 -9.15
CA PHE A 318 31.41 -9.44 -8.79
C PHE A 318 30.84 -8.90 -7.47
N ALA A 319 31.71 -8.66 -6.48
CA ALA A 319 31.35 -8.05 -5.20
C ALA A 319 32.08 -6.73 -4.98
N LYS A 320 31.34 -5.65 -4.70
CA LYS A 320 31.87 -4.39 -4.16
C LYS A 320 31.21 -4.06 -2.84
N VAL A 321 31.97 -4.05 -1.76
CA VAL A 321 31.52 -3.66 -0.42
C VAL A 321 32.29 -2.44 0.03
N ARG A 322 31.57 -1.38 0.38
CA ARG A 322 32.13 -0.19 1.05
C ARG A 322 31.43 0.01 2.39
N GLN A 323 32.20 -0.01 3.46
CA GLN A 323 31.75 0.37 4.80
C GLN A 323 32.48 1.64 5.23
N GLY A 324 31.83 2.48 6.05
CA GLY A 324 32.49 3.57 6.75
C GLY A 324 33.40 3.04 7.86
N SER A 325 33.47 3.78 8.97
CA SER A 325 34.28 3.43 10.16
C SER A 325 33.38 2.97 11.30
N PRO A 326 32.87 1.72 11.29
CA PRO A 326 32.05 1.22 12.39
C PRO A 326 32.90 0.86 13.61
N ARG A 327 32.36 0.93 14.84
CA ARG A 327 33.11 0.44 16.02
C ARG A 327 33.39 -1.06 15.92
N PHE A 328 32.42 -1.84 15.44
CA PHE A 328 32.54 -3.28 15.20
C PHE A 328 32.08 -3.65 13.78
N ALA A 329 32.96 -4.26 12.99
CA ALA A 329 32.66 -4.77 11.65
C ALA A 329 32.84 -6.29 11.55
N LYS A 330 31.81 -6.99 11.07
CA LYS A 330 31.92 -8.39 10.64
C LYS A 330 31.45 -8.53 9.18
N VAL A 331 32.39 -8.85 8.29
CA VAL A 331 32.11 -9.10 6.87
C VAL A 331 32.41 -10.56 6.55
N ARG A 332 31.42 -11.26 6.01
CA ARG A 332 31.59 -12.60 5.43
C ARG A 332 31.16 -12.58 3.97
N GLN A 333 32.07 -12.90 3.08
CA GLN A 333 31.81 -13.14 1.66
C GLN A 333 32.06 -14.61 1.35
N GLY A 334 31.34 -15.16 0.38
CA GLY A 334 31.67 -16.46 -0.21
C GLY A 334 32.92 -16.34 -1.09
N SER A 335 32.98 -17.13 -2.16
CA SER A 335 34.09 -17.12 -3.13
C SER A 335 33.66 -16.39 -4.42
N PRO A 336 33.73 -15.05 -4.47
CA PRO A 336 33.42 -14.31 -5.69
C PRO A 336 34.56 -14.38 -6.71
N ARG A 337 34.27 -14.30 -8.02
CA ARG A 337 35.37 -14.23 -9.02
C ARG A 337 36.19 -12.94 -8.85
N PHE A 338 35.50 -11.81 -8.58
CA PHE A 338 36.12 -10.52 -8.30
C PHE A 338 35.57 -9.92 -7.00
N ALA A 339 36.45 -9.59 -6.06
CA ALA A 339 36.11 -8.93 -4.80
C ALA A 339 36.83 -7.59 -4.63
N LYS A 340 36.06 -6.52 -4.36
CA LYS A 340 36.60 -5.25 -3.85
C LYS A 340 35.95 -4.90 -2.52
N VAL A 341 36.73 -4.91 -1.44
CA VAL A 341 36.28 -4.53 -0.10
C VAL A 341 37.03 -3.29 0.34
N ARG A 342 36.30 -2.23 0.67
CA ARG A 342 36.85 -1.04 1.33
C ARG A 342 36.17 -0.86 2.68
N GLN A 343 36.93 -0.89 3.75
CA GLN A 343 36.50 -0.53 5.09
C GLN A 343 37.21 0.76 5.52
N GLY A 344 36.55 1.59 6.33
CA GLY A 344 37.22 2.67 7.04
C GLY A 344 38.13 2.12 8.15
N SER A 345 38.30 2.88 9.23
CA SER A 345 39.09 2.48 10.40
C SER A 345 38.17 2.04 11.55
N PRO A 346 37.72 0.77 11.57
CA PRO A 346 36.91 0.27 12.68
C PRO A 346 37.75 -0.04 13.90
N ARG A 347 37.21 0.07 15.12
CA ARG A 347 37.96 -0.35 16.33
C ARG A 347 38.21 -1.87 16.33
N PHE A 348 37.22 -2.64 15.88
CA PHE A 348 37.30 -4.10 15.73
C PHE A 348 36.81 -4.56 14.36
N ALA A 349 37.65 -5.28 13.62
CA ALA A 349 37.32 -5.84 12.31
C ALA A 349 37.48 -7.36 12.26
N LYS A 350 36.45 -8.06 11.76
CA LYS A 350 36.56 -9.47 11.35
C LYS A 350 36.11 -9.63 9.91
N VAL A 351 37.04 -9.94 9.02
CA VAL A 351 36.77 -10.16 7.59
C VAL A 351 37.06 -11.62 7.26
N ARG A 352 36.05 -12.32 6.74
CA ARG A 352 36.21 -13.66 6.16
C ARG A 352 35.81 -13.62 4.69
N GLN A 353 36.74 -13.95 3.81
CA GLN A 353 36.49 -14.15 2.40
C GLN A 353 36.74 -15.62 2.04
N GLY A 354 36.02 -16.14 1.05
CA GLY A 354 36.40 -17.41 0.42
C GLY A 354 37.66 -17.24 -0.44
N SER A 355 37.83 -18.07 -1.47
CA SER A 355 38.94 -18.01 -2.41
C SER A 355 38.51 -17.31 -3.71
N PRO A 356 38.64 -15.97 -3.82
CA PRO A 356 38.31 -15.27 -5.05
C PRO A 356 39.41 -15.41 -6.10
N ARG A 357 39.08 -15.32 -7.39
CA ARG A 357 40.12 -15.30 -8.44
C ARG A 357 40.94 -14.00 -8.39
N PHE A 358 40.27 -12.89 -8.11
CA PHE A 358 40.88 -11.57 -7.93
C PHE A 358 40.29 -10.86 -6.70
N ALA A 359 41.16 -10.38 -5.80
CA ALA A 359 40.77 -9.63 -4.61
C ALA A 359 41.55 -8.34 -4.46
N LYS A 360 40.84 -7.27 -4.06
CA LYS A 360 41.44 -6.04 -3.53
C LYS A 360 40.76 -5.67 -2.23
N VAL A 361 41.51 -5.68 -1.14
CA VAL A 361 41.03 -5.34 0.21
C VAL A 361 41.78 -4.12 0.71
N ARG A 362 41.07 -3.01 0.93
CA ARG A 362 41.61 -1.82 1.58
C ARG A 362 40.90 -1.65 2.92
N GLN A 363 41.65 -1.74 4.01
CA GLN A 363 41.19 -1.42 5.36
C GLN A 363 41.88 -0.12 5.80
N GLY A 364 41.21 0.69 6.63
CA GLY A 364 41.93 1.71 7.40
C GLY A 364 42.74 1.03 8.52
N SER A 365 43.19 1.78 9.52
CA SER A 365 43.96 1.26 10.65
C SER A 365 43.03 0.87 11.81
N PRO A 366 42.59 -0.40 11.94
CA PRO A 366 41.84 -0.84 13.10
C PRO A 366 42.75 -1.09 14.30
N ARG A 367 42.22 -0.90 15.51
CA ARG A 367 42.93 -1.33 16.73
C ARG A 367 43.06 -2.85 16.82
N PHE A 368 42.05 -3.58 16.36
CA PHE A 368 42.06 -5.05 16.34
C PHE A 368 41.47 -5.59 15.04
N ALA A 369 42.22 -6.43 14.33
CA ALA A 369 41.79 -7.04 13.08
C ALA A 369 42.04 -8.56 13.04
N LYS A 370 41.04 -9.30 12.56
CA LYS A 370 41.20 -10.71 12.15
C LYS A 370 40.71 -10.88 10.72
N VAL A 371 41.63 -11.16 9.82
CA VAL A 371 41.37 -11.34 8.39
C VAL A 371 41.67 -12.79 8.03
N ARG A 372 40.67 -13.51 7.51
CA ARG A 372 40.83 -14.86 6.95
C ARG A 372 40.42 -14.81 5.48
N GLN A 373 41.38 -14.98 4.59
CA GLN A 373 41.17 -15.04 3.15
C GLN A 373 41.56 -16.44 2.67
N GLY A 374 40.78 -17.04 1.77
CA GLY A 374 41.29 -18.17 0.99
C GLY A 374 42.20 -17.62 -0.11
N SER A 375 43.27 -18.34 -0.44
CA SER A 375 44.30 -17.87 -1.37
C SER A 375 43.68 -17.46 -2.71
N PRO A 376 43.78 -16.19 -3.11
CA PRO A 376 43.37 -15.78 -4.43
C PRO A 376 44.37 -16.27 -5.48
N ARG A 377 43.89 -16.64 -6.68
CA ARG A 377 44.80 -16.96 -7.79
C ARG A 377 45.65 -15.74 -8.22
N PHE A 378 45.16 -14.52 -8.02
CA PHE A 378 45.86 -13.28 -8.33
C PHE A 378 45.52 -12.17 -7.29
N ALA A 379 46.52 -11.57 -6.65
CA ALA A 379 46.37 -10.50 -5.63
C ALA A 379 47.03 -9.18 -6.06
N LYS A 380 46.39 -8.02 -5.78
CA LYS A 380 46.89 -6.63 -5.99
C LYS A 380 46.24 -5.63 -5.02
#